data_AF-A0A3L6JK64-F1
#
_entry.id   AF-A0A3L6JK64-F1
#
_cell.length_a   1.000
_cell.length_b   1.000
_cell.length_c   1.000
_cell.angle_alpha   90.00
_cell.angle_beta   90.00
_cell.angle_gamma   90.00
#
_symmetry.space_group_name_H-M   'P 1'
#
loop_
_entity.id
_entity.type
_entity.pdbx_description
1 polymer ?
#
loop_
_entity_poly.entity_id
_entity_poly.type
_entity_poly.pdbx_seq_one_letter_code
_entity_poly.pdbx_strand_id
1 'polypeptide(L)'
;MQITVLFTDPLFLIVLVWILAAIAAAIWARRPRTKVAKVKGPLMKQIGKMIGETEKGGKLSVPAVRTRQEIITRMFESKMDAIGLEPSKDGGYIPVSTTPLARFLKDRGVPDDTIDAILAGLMEEKQETEVRAIIDAAADSPEINLVGNELDKAKDLAVEEWKNLRASGKA
;
A
#
# COMPACT_ATOMS: atom_id res chain seq x y z
N MET A 1 -63.41 -33.51 -26.37
CA MET A 1 -63.75 -32.25 -25.69
C MET A 1 -63.88 -32.49 -24.18
N GLN A 2 -62.76 -32.66 -23.46
CA GLN A 2 -62.79 -32.82 -21.98
C GLN A 2 -61.76 -31.94 -21.25
N ILE A 3 -60.87 -31.26 -21.99
CA ILE A 3 -59.82 -30.42 -21.39
C ILE A 3 -60.37 -29.03 -21.01
N THR A 4 -61.44 -28.56 -21.67
CA THR A 4 -62.02 -27.24 -21.41
C THR A 4 -62.87 -27.16 -20.15
N VAL A 5 -63.34 -28.29 -19.60
CA VAL A 5 -64.15 -28.33 -18.38
C VAL A 5 -63.28 -28.22 -17.12
N LEU A 6 -62.02 -28.65 -17.19
CA LEU A 6 -61.09 -28.56 -16.06
C LEU A 6 -60.70 -27.11 -15.71
N PHE A 7 -60.73 -26.20 -16.69
CA PHE A 7 -60.38 -24.80 -16.50
C PHE A 7 -61.51 -23.94 -15.93
N THR A 8 -62.74 -24.46 -15.88
CA THR A 8 -63.91 -23.77 -15.33
C THR A 8 -64.23 -24.19 -13.89
N ASP A 9 -63.56 -25.23 -13.38
CA ASP A 9 -63.76 -25.71 -12.02
C ASP A 9 -63.10 -24.72 -11.02
N PRO A 10 -63.88 -24.07 -10.15
CA PRO A 10 -63.35 -23.09 -9.21
C PRO A 10 -62.29 -23.68 -8.27
N LEU A 11 -62.36 -24.98 -7.97
CA LEU A 11 -61.34 -25.66 -7.17
C LEU A 11 -59.99 -25.73 -7.91
N PHE A 12 -59.99 -26.00 -9.21
CA PHE A 12 -58.78 -26.06 -10.01
C PHE A 12 -58.09 -24.69 -10.10
N LEU A 13 -58.86 -23.61 -10.24
CA LEU A 13 -58.34 -22.25 -10.24
C LEU A 13 -57.69 -21.87 -8.90
N ILE A 14 -58.32 -22.24 -7.77
CA ILE A 14 -57.75 -21.98 -6.43
C ILE A 14 -56.42 -22.71 -6.26
N VAL A 15 -56.35 -23.99 -6.64
CA VAL A 15 -55.11 -24.79 -6.55
C VAL A 15 -54.02 -24.20 -7.44
N LEU A 16 -54.35 -23.75 -8.65
CA LEU A 16 -53.39 -23.13 -9.57
C LEU A 16 -52.81 -21.82 -9.02
N VAL A 17 -53.64 -20.99 -8.39
CA VAL A 17 -53.21 -19.75 -7.72
C VAL A 17 -52.27 -20.05 -6.55
N TRP A 18 -52.57 -21.08 -5.76
CA TRP A 18 -51.69 -21.52 -4.66
C TRP A 18 -50.33 -22.02 -5.15
N ILE A 19 -50.30 -22.77 -6.26
CA ILE A 19 -49.05 -23.24 -6.86
C ILE A 19 -48.21 -22.06 -7.36
N LEU A 20 -48.83 -21.10 -8.05
CA LEU A 20 -48.14 -19.89 -8.50
C LEU A 20 -47.61 -19.04 -7.34
N ALA A 21 -48.38 -18.90 -6.25
CA ALA A 21 -47.94 -18.20 -5.05
C ALA A 21 -46.78 -18.90 -4.35
N ALA A 22 -46.81 -20.24 -4.26
CA ALA A 22 -45.72 -21.03 -3.68
C ALA A 22 -44.43 -20.92 -4.50
N ILE A 23 -44.52 -20.96 -5.84
CA ILE A 23 -43.37 -20.76 -6.73
C ILE A 23 -42.82 -19.34 -6.58
N ALA A 24 -43.67 -18.31 -6.55
CA ALA A 24 -43.25 -16.93 -6.35
C ALA A 24 -42.56 -16.75 -4.98
N ALA A 25 -43.11 -17.34 -3.91
CA ALA A 25 -42.50 -17.31 -2.58
C ALA A 25 -41.16 -18.05 -2.54
N ALA A 26 -41.04 -19.19 -3.21
CA ALA A 26 -39.79 -19.95 -3.30
C ALA A 26 -38.71 -19.18 -4.07
N ILE A 27 -39.07 -18.51 -5.17
CA ILE A 27 -38.15 -17.65 -5.94
C ILE A 27 -37.73 -16.44 -5.08
N TRP A 28 -38.65 -15.85 -4.32
CA TRP A 28 -38.35 -14.71 -3.47
C TRP A 28 -37.48 -15.08 -2.26
N ALA A 29 -37.68 -16.27 -1.67
CA ALA A 29 -36.85 -16.81 -0.61
C ALA A 29 -35.43 -17.19 -1.09
N ARG A 30 -35.29 -17.59 -2.35
CA ARG A 30 -33.99 -17.93 -2.98
C ARG A 30 -33.24 -16.72 -3.52
N ARG A 31 -33.83 -15.52 -3.56
CA ARG A 31 -33.04 -14.32 -3.80
C ARG A 31 -32.03 -14.20 -2.67
N PRO A 32 -30.72 -14.18 -2.96
CA PRO A 32 -29.75 -13.86 -1.95
C PRO A 32 -30.12 -12.47 -1.47
N ARG A 33 -30.67 -12.36 -0.25
CA ARG A 33 -30.61 -11.12 0.50
C ARG A 33 -29.12 -10.84 0.54
N THR A 34 -28.66 -9.92 -0.31
CA THR A 34 -27.35 -9.29 -0.22
C THR A 34 -27.32 -8.66 1.16
N LYS A 35 -26.95 -9.48 2.14
CA LYS A 35 -26.54 -9.02 3.45
C LYS A 35 -25.29 -8.24 3.13
N VAL A 36 -25.46 -6.93 2.94
CA VAL A 36 -24.37 -5.97 2.99
C VAL A 36 -23.63 -6.32 4.27
N ALA A 37 -22.49 -6.99 4.09
CA ALA A 37 -21.70 -7.49 5.18
C ALA A 37 -21.47 -6.32 6.11
N LYS A 38 -21.94 -6.42 7.36
CA LYS A 38 -21.67 -5.45 8.42
C LYS A 38 -20.18 -5.53 8.77
N VAL A 39 -19.32 -5.09 7.88
CA VAL A 39 -17.92 -4.80 8.17
C VAL A 39 -17.92 -3.36 8.66
N LYS A 40 -18.12 -3.21 9.97
CA LYS A 40 -18.05 -1.93 10.68
C LYS A 40 -16.61 -1.39 10.59
N GLY A 41 -16.38 -0.46 9.68
CA GLY A 41 -15.12 0.27 9.59
C GLY A 41 -15.31 1.68 9.03
N PRO A 42 -14.44 2.64 9.37
CA PRO A 42 -14.48 4.02 8.83
C PRO A 42 -14.42 4.05 7.29
N LEU A 43 -13.81 3.04 6.68
CA LEU A 43 -13.72 2.81 5.24
C LEU A 43 -15.09 2.62 4.57
N MET A 44 -16.02 1.88 5.20
CA MET A 44 -17.38 1.65 4.66
C MET A 44 -18.22 2.94 4.68
N LYS A 45 -18.03 3.82 5.66
CA LYS A 45 -18.69 5.14 5.67
C LYS A 45 -18.21 6.02 4.53
N GLN A 46 -16.91 5.98 4.20
CA GLN A 46 -16.36 6.71 3.05
C GLN A 46 -16.86 6.14 1.72
N ILE A 47 -16.84 4.82 1.57
CA ILE A 47 -17.38 4.15 0.37
C ILE A 47 -18.87 4.44 0.21
N GLY A 48 -19.66 4.36 1.29
CA GLY A 48 -21.10 4.69 1.25
C GLY A 48 -21.37 6.15 0.87
N LYS A 49 -20.52 7.09 1.30
CA LYS A 49 -20.62 8.50 0.90
C LYS A 49 -20.29 8.69 -0.59
N MET A 50 -19.27 8.01 -1.10
CA MET A 50 -18.92 8.04 -2.54
C MET A 50 -20.02 7.43 -3.42
N ILE A 51 -20.62 6.32 -2.99
CA ILE A 51 -21.74 5.68 -3.72
C ILE A 51 -22.95 6.63 -3.75
N GLY A 52 -23.30 7.23 -2.62
CA GLY A 52 -24.41 8.19 -2.54
C GLY A 52 -24.19 9.49 -3.33
N GLU A 53 -22.94 9.94 -3.49
CA GLU A 53 -22.59 11.09 -4.34
C GLU A 53 -22.61 10.72 -5.84
N THR A 54 -22.27 9.47 -6.18
CA THR A 54 -22.32 8.95 -7.55
C THR A 54 -23.76 8.77 -8.05
N GLU A 55 -24.67 8.26 -7.20
CA GLU A 55 -26.09 8.09 -7.55
C GLU A 55 -26.84 9.44 -7.73
N LYS A 56 -26.34 10.52 -7.15
CA LYS A 56 -26.92 11.87 -7.25
C LYS A 56 -26.33 12.72 -8.39
N GLY A 57 -25.46 12.16 -9.23
CA GLY A 57 -24.83 12.88 -10.34
C GLY A 57 -23.86 13.98 -9.91
N GLY A 58 -23.39 13.95 -8.65
CA GLY A 58 -22.41 14.90 -8.14
C GLY A 58 -21.00 14.55 -8.61
N LYS A 59 -20.15 15.57 -8.83
CA LYS A 59 -18.71 15.36 -9.06
C LYS A 59 -18.14 14.52 -7.90
N LEU A 60 -17.59 13.35 -8.21
CA LEU A 60 -16.93 12.48 -7.24
C LEU A 60 -15.89 13.28 -6.45
N SER A 61 -16.12 13.45 -5.15
CA SER A 61 -15.11 13.96 -4.23
C SER A 61 -14.10 12.83 -4.00
N VAL A 62 -13.11 12.72 -4.90
CA VAL A 62 -11.96 11.83 -4.70
C VAL A 62 -11.35 12.21 -3.34
N PRO A 63 -11.23 11.27 -2.38
CA PRO A 63 -10.58 11.58 -1.12
C PRO A 63 -9.18 12.08 -1.44
N ALA A 64 -8.76 13.20 -0.83
CA ALA A 64 -7.39 13.69 -0.95
C ALA A 64 -6.46 12.61 -0.37
N VAL A 65 -5.97 11.72 -1.25
CA VAL A 65 -5.04 10.67 -0.88
C VAL A 65 -3.73 11.39 -0.63
N ARG A 66 -3.36 11.47 0.65
CA ARG A 66 -2.10 12.09 1.03
C ARG A 66 -0.97 11.35 0.35
N THR A 67 -0.07 12.10 -0.27
CA THR A 67 1.13 11.51 -0.87
C THR A 67 1.96 10.84 0.23
N ARG A 68 2.78 9.84 -0.11
CA ARG A 68 3.70 9.22 0.86
C ARG A 68 4.55 10.28 1.57
N GLN A 69 4.97 11.29 0.82
CA GLN A 69 5.76 12.40 1.32
C GLN A 69 5.00 13.24 2.36
N GLU A 70 3.71 13.52 2.17
CA GLU A 70 2.88 14.21 3.18
C GLU A 70 2.71 13.38 4.46
N ILE A 71 2.58 12.06 4.32
CA ILE A 71 2.46 11.14 5.47
C ILE A 71 3.76 11.14 6.28
N ILE A 72 4.91 11.05 5.60
CA ILE A 72 6.25 11.11 6.21
C ILE A 72 6.46 12.47 6.89
N THR A 73 6.09 13.55 6.21
CA THR A 73 6.23 14.93 6.69
C THR A 73 5.53 15.09 8.05
N ARG A 74 4.26 14.68 8.12
CA ARG A 74 3.46 14.76 9.35
C ARG A 74 4.02 13.89 10.48
N MET A 75 4.53 12.70 10.17
CA MET A 75 5.12 11.82 11.18
C MET A 75 6.39 12.43 11.78
N PHE A 76 7.21 13.07 10.96
CA PHE A 76 8.42 13.73 11.43
C PHE A 76 8.08 15.00 12.23
N GLU A 77 7.17 15.85 11.75
CA GLU A 77 6.67 17.01 12.50
C GLU A 77 6.16 16.59 13.89
N SER A 78 5.36 15.52 13.94
CA SER A 78 4.83 14.99 15.21
C SER A 78 5.93 14.48 16.16
N LYS A 79 7.03 13.93 15.63
CA LYS A 79 8.15 13.45 16.46
C LYS A 79 9.07 14.59 16.90
N MET A 80 9.24 15.61 16.07
CA MET A 80 9.99 16.82 16.40
C MET A 80 9.30 17.61 17.51
N ASP A 81 7.97 17.77 17.41
CA ASP A 81 7.14 18.40 18.43
C ASP A 81 7.20 17.65 19.76
N ALA A 82 7.20 16.31 19.72
CA ALA A 82 7.36 15.48 20.92
C ALA A 82 8.70 15.68 21.66
N ILE A 83 9.72 16.22 20.97
CA ILE A 83 11.05 16.50 21.52
C ILE A 83 11.26 18.03 21.70
N GLY A 84 10.24 18.84 21.41
CA GLY A 84 10.27 20.30 21.56
C GLY A 84 11.13 21.01 20.51
N LEU A 85 11.35 20.38 19.35
CA LEU A 85 12.13 20.95 18.26
C LEU A 85 11.21 21.41 17.12
N GLU A 86 11.50 22.57 16.52
CA GLU A 86 10.74 23.06 15.37
C GLU A 86 11.40 22.60 14.06
N PRO A 87 10.68 21.92 13.16
CA PRO A 87 11.21 21.51 11.88
C PRO A 87 11.54 22.72 10.98
N SER A 88 12.72 22.71 10.36
CA SER A 88 13.14 23.78 9.45
C SER A 88 12.20 23.88 8.24
N LYS A 89 11.69 25.08 7.98
CA LYS A 89 10.74 25.38 6.89
C LYS A 89 11.41 25.66 5.55
N ASP A 90 12.74 25.69 5.50
CA ASP A 90 13.50 26.09 4.30
C ASP A 90 13.41 25.11 3.12
N GLY A 91 12.91 23.89 3.35
CA GLY A 91 12.96 22.82 2.34
C GLY A 91 11.63 22.26 1.86
N GLY A 92 10.46 22.72 2.35
CA GLY A 92 9.12 22.24 1.95
C GLY A 92 8.81 20.75 2.18
N TYR A 93 9.84 19.93 2.38
CA TYR A 93 9.83 18.50 2.54
C TYR A 93 10.96 18.10 3.50
N ILE A 94 10.64 17.21 4.42
CA ILE A 94 11.59 16.70 5.39
C ILE A 94 12.61 15.79 4.71
N PRO A 95 13.90 15.86 5.11
CA PRO A 95 14.91 14.97 4.57
C PRO A 95 14.50 13.52 4.81
N VAL A 96 14.37 12.75 3.73
CA VAL A 96 14.27 11.29 3.83
C VAL A 96 15.51 10.84 4.57
N SER A 97 15.35 10.07 5.66
CA SER A 97 16.47 9.60 6.47
C SER A 97 17.42 8.79 5.60
N THR A 98 18.45 9.46 5.09
CA THR A 98 19.44 8.88 4.20
C THR A 98 20.44 8.17 5.10
N THR A 99 20.72 6.90 4.85
CA THR A 99 21.77 6.19 5.59
C THR A 99 23.12 6.90 5.35
N PRO A 100 24.03 6.91 6.33
CA PRO A 100 25.41 7.38 6.16
C PRO A 100 26.07 6.96 4.85
N LEU A 101 25.91 5.68 4.44
CA LEU A 101 26.39 5.19 3.15
C LEU A 101 25.70 5.88 1.96
N ALA A 102 24.36 5.93 1.96
CA ALA A 102 23.61 6.55 0.87
C ALA A 102 23.92 8.04 0.73
N ARG A 103 24.10 8.76 1.83
CA ARG A 103 24.56 10.14 1.81
C ARG A 103 25.97 10.26 1.21
N PHE A 104 26.88 9.39 1.62
CA PHE A 104 28.26 9.37 1.12
C PHE A 104 28.35 9.11 -0.40
N LEU A 105 27.49 8.23 -0.93
CA LEU A 105 27.38 7.94 -2.36
C LEU A 105 26.71 9.08 -3.13
N LYS A 106 25.65 9.66 -2.57
CA LYS A 106 24.93 10.80 -3.16
C LYS A 106 25.81 12.05 -3.29
N ASP A 107 26.63 12.32 -2.28
CA ASP A 107 27.59 13.44 -2.29
C ASP A 107 28.65 13.28 -3.42
N ARG A 108 28.81 12.07 -3.97
CA ARG A 108 29.71 11.76 -5.09
C ARG A 108 29.00 11.66 -6.43
N GLY A 109 27.72 12.03 -6.48
CA GLY A 109 26.94 12.05 -7.72
C GLY A 109 26.44 10.68 -8.16
N VAL A 110 26.45 9.67 -7.28
CA VAL A 110 25.82 8.38 -7.57
C VAL A 110 24.29 8.57 -7.68
N PRO A 111 23.63 8.08 -8.74
CA PRO A 111 22.19 8.18 -8.88
C PRO A 111 21.42 7.49 -7.74
N ASP A 112 20.28 8.06 -7.33
CA ASP A 112 19.46 7.51 -6.24
C ASP A 112 19.03 6.05 -6.51
N ASP A 113 18.69 5.70 -7.76
CA ASP A 113 18.33 4.33 -8.15
C ASP A 113 19.49 3.33 -7.93
N THR A 114 20.72 3.76 -8.20
CA THR A 114 21.93 2.97 -8.02
C THR A 114 22.26 2.80 -6.54
N ILE A 115 22.07 3.85 -5.75
CA ILE A 115 22.20 3.80 -4.28
C ILE A 115 21.19 2.81 -3.68
N ASP A 116 19.93 2.87 -4.12
CA ASP A 116 18.87 1.97 -3.67
C ASP A 116 19.18 0.51 -4.03
N ALA A 117 19.71 0.25 -5.24
CA ALA A 117 20.13 -1.08 -5.65
C ALA A 117 21.28 -1.63 -4.78
N ILE A 118 22.26 -0.79 -4.44
CA ILE A 118 23.36 -1.17 -3.56
C ILE A 118 22.85 -1.47 -2.15
N LEU A 119 22.00 -0.60 -1.60
CA LEU A 119 21.41 -0.82 -0.28
C LEU A 119 20.57 -2.10 -0.23
N ALA A 120 19.78 -2.37 -1.28
CA ALA A 120 19.01 -3.59 -1.38
C ALA A 120 19.92 -4.84 -1.40
N GLY A 121 20.98 -4.83 -2.22
CA GLY A 121 21.96 -5.92 -2.24
C GLY A 121 22.62 -6.13 -0.89
N LEU A 122 23.02 -5.05 -0.21
CA LEU A 122 23.60 -5.12 1.13
C LEU A 122 22.68 -5.77 2.16
N MET A 123 21.37 -5.57 2.06
CA MET A 123 20.39 -6.16 2.98
C MET A 123 20.24 -7.68 2.81
N GLU A 124 20.47 -8.20 1.59
CA GLU A 124 20.31 -9.61 1.29
C GLU A 124 21.50 -10.47 1.77
N GLU A 125 22.67 -9.85 1.96
CA GLU A 125 23.90 -10.57 2.26
C GLU A 125 24.04 -11.03 3.72
N LYS A 126 24.75 -12.15 3.87
CA LYS A 126 24.94 -12.81 5.17
C LYS A 126 26.30 -12.60 5.78
N GLN A 127 27.29 -12.27 4.97
CA GLN A 127 28.67 -12.14 5.40
C GLN A 127 29.20 -10.74 5.14
N GLU A 128 30.05 -10.27 6.04
CA GLU A 128 30.72 -8.98 5.91
C GLU A 128 31.59 -8.90 4.64
N THR A 129 32.18 -10.02 4.23
CA THR A 129 33.00 -10.11 3.01
C THR A 129 32.16 -9.92 1.75
N GLU A 130 30.92 -10.40 1.74
CA GLU A 130 29.98 -10.22 0.62
C GLU A 130 29.55 -8.76 0.51
N VAL A 131 29.27 -8.12 1.65
CA VAL A 131 28.98 -6.67 1.74
C VAL A 131 30.10 -5.82 1.15
N ARG A 132 31.37 -6.11 1.51
CA ARG A 132 32.53 -5.40 0.94
C ARG A 132 32.66 -5.67 -0.57
N ALA A 133 32.39 -6.89 -1.02
CA ALA A 133 32.44 -7.27 -2.42
C ALA A 133 31.37 -6.57 -3.28
N ILE A 134 30.18 -6.29 -2.73
CA ILE A 134 29.17 -5.49 -3.41
C ILE A 134 29.68 -4.08 -3.70
N ILE A 135 30.34 -3.45 -2.72
CA ILE A 135 30.90 -2.10 -2.90
C ILE A 135 32.07 -2.12 -3.89
N ASP A 136 32.89 -3.17 -3.89
CA ASP A 136 33.93 -3.36 -4.92
C ASP A 136 33.34 -3.47 -6.33
N ALA A 137 32.35 -4.35 -6.50
CA ALA A 137 31.66 -4.51 -7.78
C ALA A 137 30.93 -3.24 -8.23
N ALA A 138 30.38 -2.48 -7.28
CA ALA A 138 29.75 -1.20 -7.55
C ALA A 138 30.78 -0.16 -8.01
N ALA A 139 31.96 -0.11 -7.38
CA ALA A 139 33.03 0.83 -7.73
C ALA A 139 33.66 0.58 -9.10
N ASP A 140 33.56 -0.64 -9.63
CA ASP A 140 33.95 -0.96 -11.00
C ASP A 140 32.99 -0.38 -12.06
N SER A 141 31.80 0.09 -11.63
CA SER A 141 30.84 0.74 -12.52
C SER A 141 31.31 2.16 -12.89
N PRO A 142 31.23 2.57 -14.17
CA PRO A 142 31.60 3.92 -14.60
C PRO A 142 30.77 5.03 -13.94
N GLU A 143 29.63 4.69 -13.35
CA GLU A 143 28.75 5.62 -12.63
C GLU A 143 29.19 5.89 -11.18
N ILE A 144 30.02 5.02 -10.60
CA ILE A 144 30.38 5.02 -9.18
C ILE A 144 31.90 5.04 -9.09
N ASN A 145 32.50 6.15 -9.51
CA ASN A 145 33.95 6.30 -9.58
C ASN A 145 34.59 6.45 -8.18
N LEU A 146 34.51 5.40 -7.36
CA LEU A 146 35.10 5.34 -6.02
C LEU A 146 36.50 4.72 -6.12
N VAL A 147 37.54 5.48 -5.75
CA VAL A 147 38.92 5.02 -5.88
C VAL A 147 39.73 5.26 -4.60
N GLY A 148 40.61 4.33 -4.26
CA GLY A 148 41.53 4.44 -3.11
C GLY A 148 40.79 4.64 -1.78
N ASN A 149 41.13 5.71 -1.06
CA ASN A 149 40.58 6.00 0.27
C ASN A 149 39.05 6.15 0.29
N GLU A 150 38.43 6.54 -0.83
CA GLU A 150 36.98 6.69 -0.92
C GLU A 150 36.27 5.35 -0.96
N LEU A 151 36.87 4.38 -1.66
CA LEU A 151 36.38 3.01 -1.74
C LEU A 151 36.46 2.34 -0.37
N ASP A 152 37.59 2.49 0.32
CA ASP A 152 37.76 1.93 1.67
C ASP A 152 36.76 2.52 2.66
N LYS A 153 36.53 3.84 2.58
CA LYS A 153 35.51 4.50 3.41
C LYS A 153 34.08 4.05 3.07
N ALA A 154 33.76 3.83 1.80
CA ALA A 154 32.47 3.29 1.39
C ALA A 154 32.25 1.86 1.93
N LYS A 155 33.30 1.02 1.89
CA LYS A 155 33.25 -0.34 2.45
C LYS A 155 33.00 -0.33 3.95
N ASP A 156 33.71 0.50 4.69
CA ASP A 156 33.54 0.56 6.15
C ASP A 156 32.15 1.07 6.53
N LEU A 157 31.64 2.10 5.83
CA LEU A 157 30.26 2.58 6.01
C LEU A 157 29.22 1.51 5.66
N ALA A 158 29.43 0.73 4.60
CA ALA A 158 28.53 -0.35 4.21
C ALA A 158 28.47 -1.47 5.26
N VAL A 159 29.63 -1.84 5.81
CA VAL A 159 29.71 -2.82 6.90
C VAL A 159 29.01 -2.32 8.16
N GLU A 160 29.21 -1.05 8.52
CA GLU A 160 28.58 -0.44 9.68
C GLU A 160 27.05 -0.40 9.53
N GLU A 161 26.55 0.04 8.39
CA GLU A 161 25.12 0.03 8.07
C GLU A 161 24.54 -1.39 8.13
N TRP A 162 25.20 -2.37 7.51
CA TRP A 162 24.77 -3.77 7.53
C TRP A 162 24.69 -4.33 8.96
N LYS A 163 25.69 -4.04 9.81
CA LYS A 163 25.69 -4.43 11.24
C LYS A 163 24.52 -3.77 11.99
N ASN A 164 24.29 -2.48 11.76
CA ASN A 164 23.21 -1.72 12.40
C ASN A 164 21.83 -2.24 11.98
N LEU A 165 21.63 -2.56 10.71
CA LEU A 165 20.38 -3.10 10.19
C LEU A 165 20.06 -4.46 10.81
N ARG A 166 21.06 -5.34 10.93
CA ARG A 166 20.91 -6.64 11.60
C ARG A 166 20.65 -6.52 13.10
N ALA A 167 21.36 -5.64 13.79
CA ALA A 167 21.12 -5.37 15.20
C ALA A 167 19.71 -4.84 15.47
N SER A 168 19.16 -4.05 14.53
CA SER A 168 17.81 -3.48 14.63
C SER A 168 16.67 -4.44 14.27
N GLY A 169 16.95 -5.66 13.84
CA GLY A 169 15.94 -6.66 13.44
C GLY A 169 15.14 -6.28 12.19
N LYS A 170 15.68 -5.38 11.35
CA LYS A 170 15.06 -4.92 10.09
C LYS A 170 15.63 -5.63 8.85
N ALA A 171 16.44 -6.67 9.06
CA ALA A 171 16.97 -7.53 8.00
C ALA A 171 15.92 -8.58 7.60
#